data_AF-V6F7B9-F1
#
_entry.id   AF-V6F7B9-F1
#
_cell.length_a   1.000
_cell.length_b   1.000
_cell.length_c   1.000
_cell.angle_alpha   90.00
_cell.angle_beta   90.00
_cell.angle_gamma   90.00
#
_symmetry.space_group_name_H-M   'P 1'
#
loop_
_entity.id
_entity.type
_entity.pdbx_description
1 polymer ?
#
loop_
_entity_poly.entity_id
_entity_poly.type
_entity_poly.pdbx_seq_one_letter_code
_entity_poly.pdbx_strand_id
1 'polypeptide(L)' 'MSGFRSHDGQHSDRMPIKRSLDEKKRMLVQLKEQQAALKPWAAEAVKTSLTKRIAELEADIKAAGRR' A
#
# COMPACT_ATOMS: atom_id res chain seq x y z
N MET A 1 26.01 -19.39 18.17
CA MET A 1 24.55 -19.61 18.05
C MET A 1 23.85 -18.26 18.00
N SER A 2 22.96 -18.09 17.00
CA SER A 2 21.89 -17.08 16.83
C SER A 2 22.19 -15.61 17.18
N GLY A 3 21.90 -14.63 16.33
CA GLY A 3 21.15 -14.63 15.10
C GLY A 3 21.16 -13.20 14.56
N PHE A 4 21.55 -13.08 13.31
CA PHE A 4 21.50 -11.85 12.53
C PHE A 4 20.02 -11.47 12.36
N ARG A 5 19.48 -10.62 13.26
CA ARG A 5 18.19 -9.99 13.04
C ARG A 5 18.41 -8.87 12.03
N SER A 6 18.47 -9.25 10.75
CA SER A 6 18.49 -8.33 9.63
C SER A 6 17.35 -7.33 9.81
N HIS A 7 17.71 -6.07 10.06
CA HIS A 7 16.80 -4.93 9.96
C HIS A 7 16.52 -4.69 8.48
N ASP A 8 15.70 -5.56 7.89
CA ASP A 8 15.17 -5.44 6.53
C ASP A 8 14.19 -4.25 6.53
N GLY A 9 14.68 -3.05 6.22
CA GLY A 9 13.81 -1.87 6.22
C GLY A 9 14.46 -0.50 6.19
N GLN A 10 15.78 -0.36 6.26
CA GLN A 10 16.42 0.95 6.09
C GLN A 10 16.66 1.25 4.60
N HIS A 11 15.58 1.57 3.90
CA HIS A 11 15.66 2.30 2.62
C HIS A 11 14.96 3.65 2.80
N SER A 12 15.71 4.66 3.22
CA SER A 12 15.31 6.05 3.08
C SER A 12 16.45 6.82 2.45
N ASP A 13 16.74 6.48 1.19
CA ASP A 13 17.53 7.34 0.34
C ASP A 13 16.62 8.44 -0.20
N ARG A 14 17.01 9.67 0.10
CA ARG A 14 16.34 10.96 -0.16
C ARG A 14 16.16 11.29 -1.65
N MET A 15 15.57 10.39 -2.43
CA MET A 15 14.99 10.71 -3.73
C MET A 15 13.51 11.05 -3.51
N PRO A 16 12.89 11.93 -4.33
CA PRO A 16 11.44 11.93 -4.43
C PRO A 16 11.04 10.54 -4.94
N ILE A 17 10.68 9.65 -4.01
CA ILE A 17 10.42 8.24 -4.28
C ILE A 17 9.22 8.20 -5.23
N LYS A 18 9.48 8.09 -6.53
CA LYS A 18 8.47 7.63 -7.48
C LYS A 18 8.10 6.25 -6.97
N ARG A 19 6.98 6.15 -6.24
CA ARG A 19 6.55 4.91 -5.58
C ARG A 19 6.79 3.74 -6.53
N SER A 20 7.74 2.87 -6.18
CA SER A 20 8.11 1.76 -7.06
C SER A 20 6.89 0.84 -7.22
N LEU A 21 6.88 0.01 -8.26
CA LEU A 21 5.78 -0.95 -8.44
C LEU A 21 5.56 -1.82 -7.19
N ASP A 22 6.63 -2.19 -6.50
CA ASP A 22 6.57 -2.97 -5.27
C ASP A 22 6.02 -2.17 -4.08
N GLU A 23 6.38 -0.90 -3.94
CA GLU A 23 5.78 -0.03 -2.92
C GLU A 23 4.28 0.20 -3.17
N LYS A 24 3.87 0.36 -4.44
CA LYS A 24 2.44 0.47 -4.78
C LYS A 24 1.69 -0.82 -4.42
N LYS A 25 2.27 -2.00 -4.69
CA LYS A 25 1.69 -3.29 -4.27
C LYS A 25 1.60 -3.41 -2.75
N ARG A 26 2.64 -3.02 -2.01
CA ARG A 26 2.62 -3.01 -0.53
C ARG A 26 1.53 -2.09 0.01
N MET A 27 1.40 -0.90 -0.55
CA MET A 27 0.35 0.06 -0.19
C MET A 27 -1.05 -0.48 -0.50
N LEU A 28 -1.22 -1.23 -1.60
CA LEU A 28 -2.49 -1.88 -1.93
C LEU A 28 -2.89 -2.93 -0.87
N VAL A 29 -1.94 -3.75 -0.43
CA VAL A 29 -2.18 -4.75 0.62
C VAL A 29 -2.60 -4.06 1.92
N GLN A 30 -1.86 -3.03 2.35
CA GLN A 30 -2.19 -2.28 3.57
C GLN A 30 -3.57 -1.62 3.51
N LEU A 31 -3.95 -1.05 2.36
CA LEU A 31 -5.27 -0.44 2.20
C LEU A 31 -6.39 -1.48 2.29
N LYS A 32 -6.19 -2.68 1.73
CA LYS A 32 -7.16 -3.78 1.85
C LYS A 32 -7.27 -4.30 3.28
N GLU A 33 -6.15 -4.40 3.99
CA GLU A 33 -6.14 -4.75 5.42
C GLU A 33 -6.87 -3.71 6.26
N GLN A 34 -6.64 -2.42 6.00
CA GLN A 34 -7.36 -1.33 6.66
C GLN A 34 -8.86 -1.36 6.36
N GLN A 35 -9.25 -1.75 5.14
CA GLN A 35 -10.65 -1.95 4.76
C GLN A 35 -11.29 -3.10 5.54
N ALA A 36 -10.56 -4.19 5.74
CA ALA A 36 -11.04 -5.34 6.51
C ALA A 36 -11.09 -5.05 8.02
N ALA A 37 -10.15 -4.25 8.54
CA ALA A 37 -10.11 -3.83 9.93
C ALA A 37 -11.09 -2.68 10.26
N LEU A 38 -11.80 -2.17 9.26
CA LEU A 38 -12.65 -1.00 9.37
C LEU A 38 -13.91 -1.35 10.18
N LYS A 39 -14.17 -0.57 11.23
CA LYS A 39 -15.29 -0.79 12.14
C LYS A 39 -16.65 -0.60 11.42
N PRO A 40 -17.70 -1.34 11.80
CA PRO A 40 -19.01 -1.26 11.13
C PRO A 40 -19.63 0.14 11.11
N TRP A 41 -19.41 0.90 12.18
CA TRP A 41 -19.90 2.28 12.37
C TRP A 41 -19.02 3.36 11.74
N ALA A 42 -18.01 2.98 10.96
CA ALA A 42 -17.26 3.96 10.20
C ALA A 42 -18.15 4.63 9.16
N ALA A 43 -17.93 5.93 8.96
CA ALA A 43 -18.71 6.72 8.02
C ALA A 43 -18.65 6.13 6.61
N GLU A 44 -19.80 6.04 5.95
CA GLU A 44 -19.91 5.50 4.58
C GLU A 44 -18.98 6.24 3.60
N ALA A 45 -18.82 7.56 3.77
CA ALA A 45 -17.88 8.36 2.98
C ALA A 45 -16.42 7.84 3.07
N VAL A 46 -16.01 7.32 4.23
CA VAL A 46 -14.68 6.73 4.42
C VAL A 46 -14.58 5.40 3.68
N LYS A 47 -15.59 4.54 3.79
CA LYS A 47 -15.64 3.25 3.08
C LYS A 47 -15.58 3.45 1.56
N THR A 48 -16.37 4.40 1.03
CA THR A 48 -16.37 4.73 -0.40
C THR A 48 -15.03 5.31 -0.86
N SER A 49 -14.46 6.25 -0.10
CA SER A 49 -13.16 6.84 -0.40
C SER A 49 -12.04 5.78 -0.42
N LEU A 50 -12.03 4.88 0.55
CA LEU A 50 -11.05 3.80 0.65
C LEU A 50 -11.17 2.82 -0.52
N THR A 51 -12.39 2.44 -0.87
CA THR A 51 -12.68 1.57 -2.03
C THR A 51 -12.22 2.21 -3.34
N LYS A 52 -12.53 3.50 -3.53
CA LYS A 52 -12.08 4.27 -4.70
C LYS A 52 -10.56 4.32 -4.77
N ARG A 53 -9.88 4.57 -3.65
CA ARG A 53 -8.42 4.64 -3.57
C ARG A 53 -7.75 3.31 -3.91
N ILE A 54 -8.32 2.20 -3.46
CA ILE A 54 -7.85 0.85 -3.80
C ILE A 54 -7.96 0.63 -5.32
N ALA A 55 -9.11 0.94 -5.92
CA ALA A 55 -9.32 0.75 -7.35
C ALA A 55 -8.38 1.61 -8.21
N GLU A 56 -8.18 2.88 -7.86
CA GLU A 56 -7.21 3.76 -8.51
C GLU A 56 -5.80 3.20 -8.44
N LEU A 57 -5.39 2.68 -7.28
CA LEU A 57 -4.06 2.13 -7.07
C LEU A 57 -3.83 0.83 -7.85
N GLU A 58 -4.85 -0.03 -7.96
CA GLU A 58 -4.82 -1.23 -8.79
C GLU A 58 -4.65 -0.89 -10.28
N ALA A 59 -5.40 0.11 -10.76
CA ALA A 59 -5.27 0.60 -12.12
C ALA A 59 -3.87 1.15 -12.40
N ASP A 60 -3.32 1.93 -11.45
CA ASP A 60 -1.97 2.47 -11.49
C ASP A 60 -0.88 1.39 -11.57
N ILE A 61 -1.01 0.33 -10.78
CA ILE A 61 -0.08 -0.80 -10.79
C ILE A 61 -0.17 -1.53 -12.14
N LYS A 62 -1.39 -1.79 -12.63
CA LYS A 62 -1.62 -2.44 -13.92
C LYS A 62 -1.12 -1.61 -15.11
N ALA A 63 -1.22 -0.29 -15.03
CA ALA A 63 -0.70 0.62 -16.04
C ALA A 63 0.83 0.68 -16.01
N ALA A 64 1.43 0.70 -14.82
CA ALA A 64 2.88 0.75 -14.65
C ALA A 64 3.57 -0.60 -14.98
N GLY A 65 2.89 -1.74 -14.82
CA GLY A 65 3.43 -3.05 -15.23
C GLY A 65 3.26 -3.38 -16.72
N ARG A 66 2.56 -2.54 -17.50
CA ARG A 66 2.44 -2.66 -18.96
C ARG A 66 3.45 -1.80 -19.74
N ARG A 67 4.31 -1.08 -19.04
CA ARG A 67 5.43 -0.31 -19.60
C ARG A 67 6.70 -1.15 -19.51
#